data_AF-A0A8J3QEE9-F1
#
_entry.id   AF-A0A8J3QEE9-F1
#
_cell.length_a   1.000
_cell.length_b   1.000
_cell.length_c   1.000
_cell.angle_alpha   90.00
_cell.angle_beta   90.00
_cell.angle_gamma   90.00
#
_symmetry.space_group_name_H-M   'P 1'
#
loop_
_entity.id
_entity.type
_entity.pdbx_description
1 polymer ?
#
loop_
_entity_poly.entity_id
_entity_poly.type
_entity_poly.pdbx_seq_one_letter_code
_entity_poly.pdbx_strand_id
1 'polypeptide(L)'
;MRRLLGLLVLLYGLLLALNTTAPGLAELAGDKVTAHATGDSASCTAVLARPPFGGLYGNCPASWSGSQGGRLFGADVAARLAADSEVAANTYPLLDDYAVLPPSNSDQVAGIIALLIVLLGIMLLVSERKRRGGGRPGYHDHDSDTDSDSGSDSGESESVGSGGDGGGDSGGSGD
;
A
#
# COMPACT_ATOMS: atom_id res chain seq x y z
N MET A 1 9.75 16.83 9.86
CA MET A 1 9.38 15.56 10.51
C MET A 1 8.07 14.96 10.00
N ARG A 2 6.98 15.72 9.83
CA ARG A 2 5.68 15.20 9.35
C ARG A 2 5.72 14.46 8.01
N ARG A 3 6.47 14.97 7.01
CA ARG A 3 6.65 14.27 5.72
C ARG A 3 7.34 12.91 5.85
N LEU A 4 8.37 12.82 6.70
CA LEU A 4 9.12 11.58 6.93
C LEU A 4 8.24 10.56 7.67
N LEU A 5 7.43 11.03 8.62
CA LEU A 5 6.45 10.23 9.34
C LEU A 5 5.31 9.77 8.40
N GLY A 6 4.81 10.63 7.51
CA GLY A 6 3.82 10.28 6.49
C GLY A 6 4.34 9.27 5.48
N LEU A 7 5.61 9.39 5.06
CA LEU A 7 6.26 8.44 4.17
C LEU A 7 6.46 7.07 4.84
N LEU A 8 6.84 7.03 6.12
CA LEU A 8 6.91 5.80 6.90
C LEU A 8 5.54 5.13 7.06
N VAL A 9 4.50 5.91 7.38
CA VAL A 9 3.12 5.41 7.50
C VAL A 9 2.62 4.88 6.16
N LEU A 10 2.92 5.56 5.05
CA LEU A 10 2.54 5.12 3.72
C LEU A 10 3.28 3.84 3.32
N LEU A 11 4.60 3.76 3.53
CA LEU A 11 5.37 2.54 3.28
C LEU A 11 4.88 1.37 4.12
N TYR A 12 4.62 1.60 5.39
CA TYR A 12 4.07 0.59 6.29
C TYR A 12 2.68 0.13 5.84
N GLY A 13 1.79 1.07 5.50
CA GLY A 13 0.46 0.77 4.99
C GLY A 13 0.48 0.01 3.66
N LEU A 14 1.40 0.35 2.75
CA LEU A 14 1.58 -0.34 1.48
C LEU A 14 2.08 -1.77 1.68
N LEU A 15 3.06 -1.97 2.56
CA LEU A 15 3.54 -3.31 2.94
C LEU A 15 2.43 -4.14 3.58
N LEU A 16 1.63 -3.53 4.46
CA LEU A 16 0.50 -4.21 5.09
C LEU A 16 -0.55 -4.60 4.04
N ALA A 17 -0.87 -3.69 3.12
CA ALA A 17 -1.82 -3.94 2.05
C ALA A 17 -1.35 -5.07 1.13
N LEU A 18 -0.07 -5.07 0.71
CA LEU A 18 0.49 -6.12 -0.14
C LEU A 18 0.42 -7.50 0.50
N ASN A 19 0.74 -7.62 1.78
CA ASN A 19 0.70 -8.93 2.46
C ASN A 19 -0.74 -9.41 2.71
N THR A 20 -1.66 -8.50 3.09
CA THR A 20 -3.06 -8.86 3.43
C THR A 20 -3.94 -9.08 2.20
N THR A 21 -3.60 -8.47 1.06
CA THR A 21 -4.34 -8.64 -0.20
C THR A 21 -3.86 -9.84 -1.01
N ALA A 22 -2.74 -10.47 -0.67
CA ALA A 22 -2.22 -11.60 -1.42
C ALA A 22 -3.20 -12.79 -1.50
N PRO A 23 -3.89 -13.23 -0.42
CA PRO A 23 -4.94 -14.23 -0.55
C PRO A 23 -6.12 -13.78 -1.41
N GLY A 24 -6.49 -12.51 -1.36
CA GLY A 24 -7.53 -11.94 -2.21
C GLY A 24 -7.13 -11.93 -3.68
N LEU A 25 -5.87 -11.58 -4.00
CA LEU A 25 -5.33 -11.65 -5.36
C LEU A 25 -5.35 -13.08 -5.90
N ALA A 26 -5.02 -14.07 -5.06
CA ALA A 26 -5.14 -15.48 -5.43
C ALA A 26 -6.60 -15.85 -5.75
N GLU A 27 -7.56 -15.40 -4.95
CA GLU A 27 -8.98 -15.68 -5.20
C GLU A 27 -9.55 -14.98 -6.45
N LEU A 28 -9.07 -13.78 -6.75
CA LEU A 28 -9.55 -12.96 -7.87
C LEU A 28 -8.95 -13.38 -9.22
N ALA A 29 -7.67 -13.75 -9.24
CA ALA A 29 -6.92 -13.96 -10.49
C ALA A 29 -6.33 -15.38 -10.61
N GLY A 30 -6.38 -16.17 -9.55
CA GLY A 30 -5.90 -17.55 -9.53
C GLY A 30 -6.93 -18.56 -9.99
N ASP A 31 -6.43 -19.69 -10.49
CA ASP A 31 -7.27 -20.83 -10.81
C ASP A 31 -7.63 -21.59 -9.53
N LYS A 32 -8.89 -22.02 -9.44
CA LYS A 32 -9.37 -22.88 -8.35
C LYS A 32 -8.77 -24.27 -8.48
N VAL A 33 -8.08 -24.72 -7.44
CA VAL A 33 -7.45 -26.03 -7.37
C VAL A 33 -7.83 -26.75 -6.09
N THR A 34 -7.88 -28.07 -6.16
CA THR A 34 -7.95 -28.93 -4.98
C THR A 34 -6.54 -29.32 -4.61
N ALA A 35 -6.05 -28.82 -3.48
CA ALA A 35 -4.73 -29.11 -2.97
C ALA A 35 -4.79 -30.29 -2.00
N HIS A 36 -3.88 -31.24 -2.18
CA HIS A 36 -3.71 -32.43 -1.34
C HIS A 36 -2.43 -32.27 -0.51
N ALA A 37 -2.49 -32.64 0.77
CA ALA A 37 -1.31 -32.68 1.64
C ALA A 37 -0.27 -33.67 1.09
N THR A 38 0.97 -33.23 0.88
CA THR A 38 2.09 -34.13 0.51
C THR A 38 3.03 -34.44 1.66
N GLY A 39 2.77 -33.87 2.85
CA GLY A 39 3.51 -34.15 4.07
C GLY A 39 2.63 -34.04 5.32
N ASP A 40 3.17 -34.44 6.48
CA ASP A 40 2.46 -34.36 7.76
C ASP A 40 2.24 -32.91 8.19
N SER A 41 1.22 -32.66 9.02
CA SER A 41 0.93 -31.33 9.59
C SER A 41 2.12 -30.74 10.37
N ALA A 42 3.03 -31.58 10.87
CA ALA A 42 4.28 -31.16 11.51
C ALA A 42 5.30 -30.54 10.54
N SER A 43 5.15 -30.77 9.22
CA SER A 43 5.99 -30.16 8.17
C SER A 43 5.55 -28.74 7.81
N CYS A 44 4.42 -28.29 8.35
CA CYS A 44 3.92 -26.95 8.14
C CYS A 44 4.74 -25.92 8.92
N THR A 45 5.19 -24.87 8.25
CA THR A 45 6.06 -23.84 8.83
C THR A 45 5.59 -22.44 8.44
N ALA A 46 5.75 -21.46 9.31
CA ALA A 46 5.61 -20.05 8.93
C ALA A 46 6.99 -19.55 8.46
N VAL A 47 7.25 -19.58 7.16
CA VAL A 47 8.54 -19.12 6.63
C VAL A 47 8.53 -17.59 6.55
N LEU A 48 9.35 -16.92 7.37
CA LEU A 48 9.41 -15.45 7.43
C LEU A 48 9.97 -14.79 6.16
N ALA A 49 10.75 -15.52 5.35
CA ALA A 49 11.53 -14.96 4.25
C ALA A 49 10.89 -15.10 2.84
N ARG A 50 9.59 -15.41 2.73
CA ARG A 50 8.93 -15.61 1.43
C ARG A 50 7.73 -14.66 1.23
N PRO A 51 7.96 -13.40 0.82
CA PRO A 51 6.87 -12.52 0.41
C PRO A 51 6.08 -13.14 -0.77
N PRO A 52 4.77 -12.87 -0.90
CA PRO A 52 3.94 -11.98 -0.07
C PRO A 52 3.33 -12.67 1.17
N PHE A 53 3.72 -13.91 1.47
CA PHE A 53 3.12 -14.71 2.56
C PHE A 53 4.01 -14.83 3.80
N GLY A 54 5.13 -14.08 3.83
CA GLY A 54 6.18 -14.23 4.83
C GLY A 54 5.70 -13.87 6.24
N GLY A 55 5.82 -14.82 7.17
CA GLY A 55 5.62 -14.61 8.61
C GLY A 55 4.17 -14.42 9.08
N LEU A 56 3.21 -14.14 8.19
CA LEU A 56 1.79 -14.00 8.51
C LEU A 56 0.98 -15.28 8.27
N TYR A 57 1.40 -16.09 7.31
CA TYR A 57 0.69 -17.30 6.91
C TYR A 57 1.54 -18.54 7.17
N GLY A 58 0.88 -19.62 7.57
CA GLY A 58 1.49 -20.94 7.56
C GLY A 58 1.70 -21.42 6.13
N ASN A 59 2.67 -22.30 5.94
CA ASN A 59 2.99 -22.93 4.68
C ASN A 59 3.12 -24.43 4.89
N CYS A 60 2.40 -25.22 4.09
CA CYS A 60 2.52 -26.67 4.07
C CYS A 60 2.88 -27.17 2.67
N PRO A 61 3.70 -28.22 2.55
CA PRO A 61 3.87 -28.95 1.29
C PRO A 61 2.52 -29.49 0.81
N ALA A 62 2.18 -29.23 -0.44
CA ALA A 62 0.95 -29.72 -1.05
C ALA A 62 1.17 -30.08 -2.52
N SER A 63 0.21 -30.78 -3.11
CA SER A 63 0.17 -31.03 -4.55
C SER A 63 -1.23 -30.85 -5.08
N TRP A 64 -1.35 -30.46 -6.33
CA TRP A 64 -2.61 -30.35 -7.05
C TRP A 64 -2.35 -30.67 -8.53
N SER A 65 -3.42 -30.80 -9.31
CA SER A 65 -3.32 -31.03 -10.75
C SER A 65 -2.47 -29.94 -11.41
N GLY A 66 -1.36 -30.33 -12.02
CA GLY A 66 -0.42 -29.43 -12.68
C GLY A 66 0.74 -28.93 -11.81
N SER A 67 0.82 -29.30 -10.52
CA SER A 67 1.96 -28.95 -9.66
C SER A 67 2.93 -30.11 -9.45
N GLN A 68 4.24 -29.82 -9.50
CA GLN A 68 5.32 -30.78 -9.20
C GLN A 68 6.04 -30.47 -7.88
N GLY A 69 5.27 -30.40 -6.79
CA GLY A 69 5.81 -30.16 -5.44
C GLY A 69 5.50 -28.76 -4.92
N GLY A 70 4.24 -28.37 -5.01
CA GLY A 70 3.77 -27.06 -4.60
C GLY A 70 3.68 -26.82 -3.10
N ARG A 71 3.32 -25.59 -2.77
CA ARG A 71 3.17 -25.12 -1.40
C ARG A 71 1.81 -24.46 -1.23
N LEU A 72 1.12 -24.87 -0.18
CA LEU A 72 -0.16 -24.30 0.23
C LEU A 72 0.08 -23.29 1.35
N PHE A 73 -0.43 -22.07 1.16
CA PHE A 73 -0.33 -20.98 2.11
C PHE A 73 -1.69 -20.60 2.68
N GLY A 74 -1.74 -20.23 3.95
CA GLY A 74 -2.92 -19.57 4.50
C GLY A 74 -2.94 -19.56 6.02
N ALA A 75 -3.97 -18.89 6.55
CA ALA A 75 -4.25 -18.91 7.98
C ALA A 75 -4.65 -20.34 8.38
N ASP A 76 -4.01 -20.86 9.43
CA ASP A 76 -4.30 -22.17 10.00
C ASP A 76 -4.23 -23.35 9.01
N VAL A 77 -3.39 -23.23 7.99
CA VAL A 77 -3.24 -24.27 6.95
C VAL A 77 -2.91 -25.64 7.54
N ALA A 78 -2.13 -25.69 8.62
CA ALA A 78 -1.80 -26.93 9.32
C ALA A 78 -3.03 -27.59 9.96
N ALA A 79 -3.94 -26.79 10.54
CA ALA A 79 -5.17 -27.30 11.15
C ALA A 79 -6.17 -27.75 10.07
N ARG A 80 -6.27 -27.02 8.95
CA ARG A 80 -7.13 -27.40 7.82
C ARG A 80 -6.68 -28.72 7.18
N LEU A 81 -5.38 -28.89 6.94
CA LEU A 81 -4.86 -30.14 6.37
C LEU A 81 -4.94 -31.33 7.34
N ALA A 82 -4.90 -31.08 8.65
CA ALA A 82 -5.12 -32.12 9.66
C ALA A 82 -6.59 -32.56 9.74
N ALA A 83 -7.54 -31.65 9.43
CA ALA A 83 -8.96 -31.95 9.41
C ALA A 83 -9.40 -32.60 8.08
N ASP A 84 -8.91 -32.07 6.96
CA ASP A 84 -9.23 -32.52 5.61
C ASP A 84 -7.96 -32.68 4.78
N SER A 85 -7.76 -33.87 4.21
CA SER A 85 -6.61 -34.15 3.33
C SER A 85 -6.69 -33.44 1.97
N GLU A 86 -7.87 -32.95 1.61
CA GLU A 86 -8.14 -32.21 0.37
C GLU A 86 -8.73 -30.85 0.71
N VAL A 87 -8.09 -29.78 0.25
CA VAL A 87 -8.51 -28.42 0.60
C VAL A 87 -8.64 -27.58 -0.67
N ALA A 88 -9.77 -26.88 -0.81
CA ALA A 88 -9.97 -25.92 -1.89
C ALA A 88 -9.05 -24.71 -1.69
N ALA A 89 -8.29 -24.38 -2.73
CA ALA A 89 -7.34 -23.29 -2.76
C ALA A 89 -7.34 -22.61 -4.14
N ASN A 90 -6.68 -21.47 -4.24
CA ASN A 90 -6.49 -20.76 -5.51
C ASN A 90 -5.01 -20.63 -5.81
N THR A 91 -4.60 -20.87 -7.07
CA THR A 91 -3.20 -20.67 -7.47
C THR A 91 -2.80 -19.20 -7.37
N TYR A 92 -1.53 -18.92 -7.09
CA TYR A 92 -1.05 -17.55 -7.08
C TYR A 92 -0.54 -17.16 -8.48
N PRO A 93 -1.09 -16.11 -9.12
CA PRO A 93 -0.81 -15.82 -10.54
C PRO A 93 0.64 -15.39 -10.82
N LEU A 94 1.41 -15.01 -9.79
CA LEU A 94 2.80 -14.55 -9.93
C LEU A 94 3.84 -15.58 -9.47
N LEU A 95 3.40 -16.71 -8.90
CA LEU A 95 4.28 -17.72 -8.32
C LEU A 95 3.80 -19.10 -8.75
N ASP A 96 4.58 -19.73 -9.62
CA ASP A 96 4.36 -21.12 -10.03
C ASP A 96 4.45 -22.04 -8.80
N ASP A 97 3.60 -23.07 -8.75
CA ASP A 97 3.54 -24.04 -7.65
C ASP A 97 3.14 -23.45 -6.28
N TYR A 98 2.43 -22.32 -6.26
CA TYR A 98 1.85 -21.73 -5.05
C TYR A 98 0.33 -21.79 -5.11
N ALA A 99 -0.27 -22.32 -4.06
CA ALA A 99 -1.70 -22.26 -3.83
C ALA A 99 -1.97 -21.56 -2.50
N VAL A 100 -3.05 -20.79 -2.44
CA VAL A 100 -3.42 -20.00 -1.27
C VAL A 100 -4.83 -20.36 -0.87
N LEU A 101 -5.04 -20.58 0.42
CA LEU A 101 -6.36 -20.75 0.99
C LEU A 101 -7.18 -19.46 0.79
N PRO A 102 -8.50 -19.58 0.65
CA PRO A 102 -9.37 -18.41 0.58
C PRO A 102 -9.15 -17.48 1.77
N PRO A 103 -9.23 -16.15 1.57
CA PRO A 103 -9.02 -15.16 2.60
C PRO A 103 -9.96 -15.39 3.80
N SER A 104 -9.40 -15.27 4.99
CA SER A 104 -10.18 -15.26 6.23
C SER A 104 -10.87 -13.92 6.44
N ASN A 105 -11.89 -13.87 7.32
CA ASN A 105 -12.50 -12.61 7.74
C ASN A 105 -11.46 -11.63 8.33
N SER A 106 -10.45 -12.16 9.03
CA SER A 106 -9.32 -11.35 9.53
C SER A 106 -8.49 -10.73 8.42
N ASP A 107 -8.25 -11.44 7.31
CA ASP A 107 -7.50 -10.91 6.16
C ASP A 107 -8.27 -9.77 5.49
N GLN A 108 -9.59 -9.90 5.37
CA GLN A 108 -10.44 -8.86 4.80
C GLN A 108 -10.44 -7.59 5.67
N VAL A 109 -10.58 -7.76 6.99
CA VAL A 109 -10.53 -6.63 7.95
C VAL A 109 -9.15 -5.97 7.93
N ALA A 110 -8.08 -6.77 7.92
CA ALA A 110 -6.71 -6.26 7.85
C ALA A 110 -6.46 -5.49 6.54
N GLY A 111 -6.99 -5.97 5.41
CA GLY A 111 -6.94 -5.28 4.12
C GLY A 111 -7.66 -3.93 4.15
N ILE A 112 -8.85 -3.86 4.75
CA ILE A 112 -9.59 -2.59 4.94
C ILE A 112 -8.79 -1.62 5.81
N ILE A 113 -8.23 -2.10 6.92
CA ILE A 113 -7.40 -1.28 7.82
C ILE A 113 -6.15 -0.78 7.09
N ALA A 114 -5.51 -1.63 6.28
CA ALA A 114 -4.35 -1.25 5.48
C ALA A 114 -4.67 -0.07 4.53
N LEU A 115 -5.83 -0.14 3.84
CA LEU A 115 -6.29 0.95 2.98
C LEU A 115 -6.51 2.25 3.75
N LEU A 116 -7.09 2.19 4.96
CA LEU A 116 -7.26 3.36 5.82
C LEU A 116 -5.91 3.97 6.23
N ILE A 117 -4.91 3.15 6.55
CA ILE A 117 -3.56 3.61 6.89
C ILE A 117 -2.88 4.27 5.68
N VAL A 118 -3.02 3.71 4.48
CA VAL A 118 -2.50 4.30 3.24
C VAL A 118 -3.15 5.66 2.98
N LEU A 119 -4.48 5.76 3.10
CA LEU A 119 -5.22 7.02 2.96
C LEU A 119 -4.75 8.06 3.98
N LEU A 120 -4.52 7.65 5.23
CA LEU A 120 -3.98 8.53 6.27
C LEU A 120 -2.56 9.01 5.92
N GLY A 121 -1.69 8.12 5.43
CA GLY A 121 -0.34 8.48 4.97
C GLY A 121 -0.37 9.50 3.84
N ILE A 122 -1.24 9.30 2.84
CA ILE A 122 -1.46 10.24 1.74
C ILE A 122 -1.97 11.59 2.26
N MET A 123 -2.98 11.60 3.14
CA MET A 123 -3.50 12.82 3.75
C MET A 123 -2.40 13.61 4.47
N LEU A 124 -1.55 12.93 5.25
CA LEU A 124 -0.43 13.56 5.94
C LEU A 124 0.59 14.17 4.97
N LEU A 125 0.87 13.51 3.84
CA LEU A 125 1.76 14.01 2.79
C LEU A 125 1.18 15.22 2.03
N VAL A 126 -0.13 15.20 1.75
CA VAL A 126 -0.81 16.25 0.95
C VAL A 126 -1.20 17.47 1.79
N SER A 127 -1.38 17.32 3.11
CA SER A 127 -1.83 18.39 4.02
C SER A 127 -0.91 19.62 4.09
N GLU A 128 0.34 19.54 3.61
CA GLU A 128 1.26 20.69 3.61
C GLU A 128 1.11 21.63 2.39
N ARG A 129 0.33 21.28 1.35
CA ARG A 129 0.21 22.15 0.16
C ARG A 129 -0.76 23.33 0.36
N LYS A 130 -1.52 23.38 1.46
CA LYS A 130 -2.59 24.37 1.68
C LYS A 130 -2.24 25.48 2.68
N ARG A 131 -0.97 25.91 2.78
CA ARG A 131 -0.58 27.10 3.58
C ARG A 131 0.44 28.02 2.92
N ARG A 132 0.55 28.05 1.59
CA ARG A 132 1.26 29.11 0.87
C ARG A 132 0.56 29.38 -0.46
N GLY A 133 -0.50 30.20 -0.44
CA GLY A 133 -1.22 30.56 -1.66
C GLY A 133 -2.56 31.21 -1.37
N GLY A 134 -2.54 32.35 -0.69
CA GLY A 134 -3.74 33.13 -0.39
C GLY A 134 -3.43 34.49 0.18
N GLY A 135 -2.29 35.08 -0.19
CA GLY A 135 -2.12 36.51 -0.05
C GLY A 135 -2.88 37.17 -1.20
N ARG A 136 -3.92 37.94 -0.89
CA ARG A 136 -4.31 39.09 -1.68
C ARG A 136 -4.75 40.25 -0.77
N PRO A 137 -4.49 41.49 -1.20
CA PRO A 137 -4.36 42.67 -0.36
C PRO A 137 -5.67 43.45 -0.26
N GLY A 138 -5.84 44.25 0.80
CA GLY A 138 -6.78 45.37 0.75
C GLY A 138 -7.45 45.72 2.08
N TYR A 139 -7.02 46.84 2.63
CA TYR A 139 -7.78 47.80 3.45
C TYR A 139 -8.46 47.31 4.74
N HIS A 140 -7.83 47.65 5.87
CA HIS A 140 -8.52 48.38 6.92
C HIS A 140 -7.50 49.15 7.77
N ASP A 141 -7.69 50.47 7.79
CA ASP A 141 -7.05 51.44 8.68
C ASP A 141 -7.31 51.08 10.15
N HIS A 142 -6.26 51.15 10.99
CA HIS A 142 -6.33 51.87 12.25
C HIS A 142 -4.95 51.95 12.92
N ASP A 143 -4.62 53.18 13.27
CA ASP A 143 -3.43 53.65 13.99
C ASP A 143 -3.23 52.96 15.34
N SER A 144 -1.97 52.71 15.71
CA SER A 144 -1.38 53.27 16.94
C SER A 144 0.07 52.78 17.10
N ASP A 145 0.93 53.77 17.31
CA ASP A 145 2.37 53.75 17.53
C ASP A 145 2.84 52.72 18.59
N THR A 146 4.01 52.08 18.39
CA THR A 146 5.20 52.23 19.26
C THR A 146 6.35 51.28 18.87
N ASP A 147 7.53 51.91 18.76
CA ASP A 147 8.89 51.42 19.02
C ASP A 147 9.60 50.48 18.03
N SER A 148 10.37 51.14 17.17
CA SER A 148 11.78 50.90 16.83
C SER A 148 12.46 49.68 17.48
N ASP A 149 12.94 48.76 16.65
CA ASP A 149 14.35 48.35 16.74
C ASP A 149 14.88 47.79 15.41
N SER A 150 16.03 48.34 15.04
CA SER A 150 16.80 48.11 13.83
C SER A 150 17.48 46.75 13.80
N GLY A 151 17.42 46.07 12.64
CA GLY A 151 18.20 44.88 12.37
C GLY A 151 18.36 44.67 10.86
N SER A 152 19.31 45.40 10.28
CA SER A 152 19.81 45.18 8.92
C SER A 152 20.35 43.76 8.79
N ASP A 153 19.85 42.98 7.84
CA ASP A 153 20.67 41.95 7.22
C ASP A 153 20.32 41.77 5.74
N SER A 154 21.39 41.76 4.97
CA SER A 154 21.49 41.90 3.54
C SER A 154 21.65 40.52 2.92
N GLY A 155 20.68 40.10 2.10
CA GLY A 155 20.74 38.85 1.33
C GLY A 155 20.52 39.13 -0.15
N GLU A 156 21.60 39.10 -0.91
CA GLU A 156 21.68 39.18 -2.37
C GLU A 156 20.66 38.26 -3.06
N SER A 157 19.96 38.80 -4.05
CA SER A 157 19.12 38.04 -4.97
C SER A 157 19.84 37.91 -6.30
N GLU A 158 20.44 36.74 -6.55
CA GLU A 158 20.95 36.38 -7.86
C GLU A 158 19.78 36.01 -8.78
N SER A 159 19.51 36.89 -9.74
CA SER A 159 18.57 36.67 -10.84
C SER A 159 19.21 35.78 -11.90
N VAL A 160 18.70 34.56 -12.05
CA VAL A 160 19.00 33.69 -13.19
C VAL A 160 17.73 33.05 -13.74
N GLY A 161 17.44 33.36 -15.01
CA GLY A 161 17.06 32.34 -15.98
C GLY A 161 15.59 32.14 -16.34
N SER A 162 15.21 32.76 -17.47
CA SER A 162 14.68 32.09 -18.68
C SER A 162 13.27 31.49 -18.76
N GLY A 163 12.64 31.78 -19.92
CA GLY A 163 11.57 31.01 -20.57
C GLY A 163 10.17 31.57 -20.31
N GLY A 164 9.46 32.25 -21.22
CA GLY A 164 9.51 32.14 -22.68
C GLY A 164 8.80 30.87 -23.13
N ASP A 165 7.47 30.93 -23.27
CA ASP A 165 6.59 30.13 -24.15
C ASP A 165 5.14 30.61 -23.85
N GLY A 166 4.27 30.99 -24.80
CA GLY A 166 4.12 30.53 -26.16
C GLY A 166 3.01 29.47 -26.19
N GLY A 167 1.79 29.83 -26.57
CA GLY A 167 0.72 28.85 -26.76
C GLY A 167 -0.69 29.44 -26.75
N GLY A 168 -1.22 29.72 -27.93
CA GLY A 168 -2.60 30.07 -28.18
C GLY A 168 -3.50 28.86 -28.44
N ASP A 169 -4.70 29.19 -28.94
CA ASP A 169 -5.75 28.34 -29.50
C ASP A 169 -6.54 27.50 -28.48
N SER A 170 -7.85 27.26 -28.61
CA SER A 170 -8.90 27.66 -29.56
C SER A 170 -10.23 27.24 -28.91
N GLY A 171 -11.33 27.96 -29.18
CA GLY A 171 -12.64 27.64 -28.60
C GLY A 171 -13.77 28.20 -29.45
N GLY A 172 -13.91 27.64 -30.65
CA GLY A 172 -14.99 27.97 -31.59
C GLY A 172 -16.18 27.05 -31.40
N SER A 173 -17.33 27.66 -31.16
CA SER A 173 -18.66 27.09 -31.02
C SER A 173 -19.22 26.58 -32.36
N GLY A 174 -20.10 25.59 -32.29
CA GLY A 174 -20.98 25.20 -33.40
C GLY A 174 -22.14 24.35 -32.86
N ASP A 175 -23.30 24.98 -32.74
CA ASP A 175 -24.63 24.36 -32.74
C ASP A 175 -25.26 24.56 -34.12
#